data_AF-A0A553JY88-F1
#
_entry.id   AF-A0A553JY88-F1
#
_cell.length_a   1.000
_cell.length_b   1.000
_cell.length_c   1.000
_cell.angle_alpha   90.00
_cell.angle_beta   90.00
_cell.angle_gamma   90.00
#
_symmetry.space_group_name_H-M   'P 1'
#
loop_
_entity.id
_entity.type
_entity.pdbx_description
1 polymer ?
#
loop_
_entity_poly.entity_id
_entity_poly.type
_entity_poly.pdbx_seq_one_letter_code
_entity_poly.pdbx_strand_id
1 'polypeptide(L)'
;MRELISGPKSQLELWELSRSGYVLVDAASQAMIEYSDDATSPLRGFEGQDATYLGPGEYVVAMPNGQAMNALNGAPREELSVNRIGEVTDQIGALAATADVYSLQNRSRVGITAVPPPVGTNVQFRIPSYGYITGCTVLHNTAAEGRCGWVAATIVMRYWHARSGKVLIPAAHRTGTNIKAVSGADFADLIRNGRSMASWGLPVADGIGYHALTRQKVASQAWYNWASTNVNSALNAGRPVILFGSLPDAYVNGKSIPHAVVAYGKSKDGHNIVHYTYAGKQAVVLNSGVVASNTHFMLR
;
A
#
# COMPACT_ATOMS: atom_id res chain seq x y z
N MET A 1 -21.83 3.52 18.46
CA MET A 1 -20.70 2.58 18.63
C MET A 1 -21.20 1.22 18.21
N ARG A 2 -20.48 0.55 17.31
CA ARG A 2 -20.80 -0.78 16.83
C ARG A 2 -19.54 -1.63 16.85
N GLU A 3 -19.58 -2.75 17.57
CA GLU A 3 -18.49 -3.72 17.57
C GLU A 3 -18.47 -4.45 16.22
N LEU A 4 -17.26 -4.67 15.70
CA LEU A 4 -17.00 -5.46 14.51
C LEU A 4 -16.29 -6.74 14.91
N ILE A 5 -16.62 -7.84 14.24
CA ILE A 5 -15.94 -9.11 14.46
C ILE A 5 -14.56 -9.00 13.80
N SER A 6 -13.57 -8.73 14.64
CA SER A 6 -12.14 -8.81 14.37
C SER A 6 -11.54 -9.93 15.25
N GLY A 7 -10.43 -10.55 14.82
CA GLY A 7 -9.99 -11.86 15.32
C GLY A 7 -9.66 -11.85 16.83
N PRO A 8 -9.16 -12.95 17.41
CA PRO A 8 -9.27 -13.25 18.84
C PRO A 8 -8.46 -12.32 19.78
N LYS A 9 -7.86 -11.24 19.27
CA LYS A 9 -7.06 -10.27 20.02
C LYS A 9 -7.25 -8.79 19.62
N SER A 10 -8.06 -8.48 18.62
CA SER A 10 -8.38 -7.09 18.27
C SER A 10 -9.90 -6.98 18.28
N GLN A 11 -10.47 -6.09 19.08
CA GLN A 11 -11.87 -5.68 18.97
C GLN A 11 -11.87 -4.35 18.23
N LEU A 12 -12.45 -4.32 17.04
CA LEU A 12 -12.63 -3.08 16.29
C LEU A 12 -14.01 -2.51 16.57
N GLU A 13 -14.09 -1.20 16.77
CA GLU A 13 -15.33 -0.50 16.98
C GLU A 13 -15.51 0.57 15.90
N LEU A 14 -16.70 0.65 15.32
CA LEU A 14 -17.12 1.76 14.48
C LEU A 14 -17.94 2.76 15.30
N TRP A 15 -17.42 3.97 15.43
CA TRP A 15 -18.06 5.08 16.12
C TRP A 15 -18.68 6.03 15.11
N GLU A 16 -19.98 6.26 15.21
CA GLU A 16 -20.67 7.23 14.37
C GLU A 16 -20.59 8.61 15.02
N LEU A 17 -20.24 9.62 14.23
CA LEU A 17 -20.13 10.99 14.68
C LEU A 17 -21.51 11.68 14.64
N SER A 18 -21.74 12.63 15.56
CA SER A 18 -23.06 13.19 15.85
C SER A 18 -23.72 14.01 14.73
N ARG A 19 -23.01 14.36 13.65
CA ARG A 19 -23.53 15.13 12.51
C ARG A 19 -23.42 14.35 11.21
N SER A 20 -22.21 13.89 10.92
CA SER A 20 -21.79 13.11 9.76
C SER A 20 -20.44 12.50 10.09
N GLY A 21 -20.05 11.43 9.40
CA GLY A 21 -18.77 10.80 9.61
C GLY A 21 -18.80 9.59 10.54
N TYR A 22 -17.68 8.89 10.57
CA TYR A 22 -17.42 7.73 11.38
C TYR A 22 -15.94 7.65 11.74
N VAL A 23 -15.64 6.88 12.78
CA VAL A 23 -14.28 6.53 13.18
C VAL A 23 -14.26 5.04 13.47
N LEU A 24 -13.46 4.28 12.75
CA LEU A 24 -13.06 2.93 13.09
C LEU A 24 -11.89 2.99 14.05
N VAL A 25 -12.03 2.38 15.22
CA VAL A 25 -11.00 2.36 16.25
C VAL A 25 -10.65 0.92 16.64
N ASP A 26 -9.41 0.71 17.03
CA ASP A 26 -9.03 -0.44 17.84
C ASP A 26 -9.49 -0.17 19.28
N ALA A 27 -10.43 -0.96 19.79
CA ALA A 27 -11.03 -0.76 21.10
C ALA A 27 -10.01 -0.88 22.25
N ALA A 28 -9.01 -1.74 22.10
CA ALA A 28 -8.03 -2.00 23.16
C ALA A 28 -7.05 -0.82 23.34
N SER A 29 -6.54 -0.29 22.22
CA SER A 29 -5.55 0.79 22.21
C SER A 29 -6.14 2.18 22.02
N GLN A 30 -7.44 2.27 21.70
CA GLN A 30 -8.16 3.49 21.34
C GLN A 30 -7.52 4.20 20.13
N ALA A 31 -6.83 3.45 19.28
CA ALA A 31 -6.18 3.99 18.09
C ALA A 31 -7.20 4.11 16.95
N MET A 32 -7.24 5.26 16.29
CA MET A 32 -8.03 5.44 15.07
C MET A 32 -7.37 4.71 13.91
N ILE A 33 -8.12 3.84 13.25
CA ILE A 33 -7.69 3.00 12.13
C ILE A 33 -8.12 3.64 10.81
N GLU A 34 -9.37 4.06 10.73
CA GLU A 34 -9.98 4.69 9.56
C GLU A 34 -11.03 5.66 10.03
N TYR A 35 -11.19 6.81 9.36
CA TYR A 35 -12.25 7.74 9.71
C TYR A 35 -12.61 8.62 8.52
N SER A 36 -13.79 9.20 8.59
CA SER A 36 -14.21 10.34 7.80
C SER A 36 -15.10 11.21 8.67
N ASP A 37 -14.98 12.53 8.56
CA ASP A 37 -15.77 13.51 9.32
C ASP A 37 -17.03 13.98 8.56
N ASP A 38 -17.17 13.58 7.31
CA ASP A 38 -18.22 14.05 6.39
C ASP A 38 -18.98 12.93 5.67
N ALA A 39 -18.44 11.71 5.60
CA ALA A 39 -19.08 10.58 4.93
C ALA A 39 -20.14 9.89 5.81
N THR A 40 -21.13 9.31 5.16
CA THR A 40 -22.07 8.40 5.83
C THR A 40 -21.32 7.18 6.37
N SER A 41 -21.65 6.77 7.60
CA SER A 41 -21.11 5.54 8.21
C SER A 41 -21.26 4.35 7.26
N PRO A 42 -20.18 3.58 7.01
CA PRO A 42 -20.17 2.41 6.13
C PRO A 42 -21.24 1.38 6.46
N LEU A 43 -21.65 1.31 7.72
CA LEU A 43 -22.58 0.30 8.22
C LEU A 43 -23.98 0.86 8.52
N ARG A 44 -24.23 2.11 8.12
CA ARG A 44 -25.56 2.72 8.22
C ARG A 44 -26.52 1.99 7.28
N GLY A 45 -27.66 1.54 7.81
CA GLY A 45 -28.64 0.74 7.06
C GLY A 45 -28.40 -0.77 7.10
N PHE A 46 -27.38 -1.23 7.84
CA PHE A 46 -27.09 -2.65 8.07
C PHE A 46 -27.23 -3.01 9.55
N GLU A 47 -28.12 -2.36 10.27
CA GLU A 47 -28.33 -2.58 11.70
C GLU A 47 -28.71 -4.05 11.99
N GLY A 48 -28.06 -4.65 12.99
CA GLY A 48 -28.30 -6.05 13.37
C GLY A 48 -27.65 -7.12 12.48
N GLN A 49 -26.93 -6.73 11.43
CA GLN A 49 -26.14 -7.67 10.63
C GLN A 49 -24.75 -7.92 11.25
N ASP A 50 -24.20 -9.12 11.08
CA ASP A 50 -22.80 -9.37 11.38
C ASP A 50 -21.91 -8.62 10.39
N ALA A 51 -20.88 -7.94 10.91
CA ALA A 51 -19.98 -7.14 10.10
C ALA A 51 -18.53 -7.40 10.51
N THR A 52 -17.65 -7.41 9.51
CA THR A 52 -16.20 -7.45 9.70
C THR A 52 -15.53 -6.35 8.90
N TYR A 53 -14.32 -6.00 9.34
CA TYR A 53 -13.44 -5.09 8.64
C TYR A 53 -12.25 -5.88 8.09
N LEU A 54 -12.11 -5.90 6.77
CA LEU A 54 -11.02 -6.61 6.09
C LEU A 54 -9.90 -5.66 5.62
N GLY A 55 -9.97 -4.38 5.98
CA GLY A 55 -9.05 -3.33 5.57
C GLY A 55 -9.77 -2.11 5.00
N PRO A 56 -9.03 -1.07 4.57
CA PRO A 56 -9.67 0.21 4.33
C PRO A 56 -10.67 0.23 3.18
N GLY A 57 -11.88 0.68 3.48
CA GLY A 57 -13.03 0.60 2.58
C GLY A 57 -13.66 -0.79 2.45
N GLU A 58 -13.22 -1.79 3.21
CA GLU A 58 -13.72 -3.17 3.18
C GLU A 58 -14.54 -3.52 4.43
N TYR A 59 -15.72 -2.91 4.53
CA TYR A 59 -16.72 -3.22 5.55
C TYR A 59 -17.63 -4.30 5.00
N VAL A 60 -17.40 -5.55 5.39
CA VAL A 60 -18.14 -6.69 4.85
C VAL A 60 -19.26 -7.05 5.81
N VAL A 61 -20.49 -7.01 5.30
CA VAL A 61 -21.71 -7.37 6.03
C VAL A 61 -22.22 -8.71 5.55
N ALA A 62 -22.62 -9.56 6.50
CA ALA A 62 -23.41 -10.74 6.21
C ALA A 62 -24.85 -10.30 5.86
N MET A 63 -25.40 -10.89 4.81
CA MET A 63 -26.77 -10.62 4.37
C MET A 63 -27.69 -11.78 4.76
N PRO A 64 -28.99 -11.52 4.96
CA PRO A 64 -29.96 -12.56 5.32
C PRO A 64 -30.05 -13.73 4.33
N ASN A 65 -29.66 -13.50 3.07
CA ASN A 65 -29.66 -14.53 2.02
C ASN A 65 -28.40 -15.42 2.03
N GLY A 66 -27.53 -15.29 3.04
CA GLY A 66 -26.32 -16.08 3.18
C GLY A 66 -25.13 -15.58 2.34
N GLN A 67 -25.27 -14.44 1.66
CA GLN A 67 -24.19 -13.79 0.93
C GLN A 67 -23.47 -12.76 1.81
N ALA A 68 -22.24 -12.40 1.43
CA ALA A 68 -21.54 -11.26 1.99
C ALA A 68 -21.43 -10.15 0.95
N MET A 69 -21.51 -8.90 1.38
CA MET A 69 -21.28 -7.74 0.52
C MET A 69 -20.45 -6.69 1.22
N ASN A 70 -19.74 -5.87 0.44
CA ASN A 70 -19.11 -4.67 0.96
C ASN A 70 -20.17 -3.57 1.12
N ALA A 71 -20.35 -3.08 2.35
CA ALA A 71 -21.39 -2.14 2.74
C ALA A 71 -21.21 -0.74 2.13
N LEU A 72 -19.99 -0.37 1.67
CA LEU A 72 -19.73 0.92 1.05
C LEU A 72 -20.14 0.99 -0.42
N ASN A 73 -19.96 -0.11 -1.17
CA ASN A 73 -20.15 -0.11 -2.63
C ASN A 73 -21.15 -1.15 -3.12
N GLY A 74 -21.73 -1.95 -2.21
CA GLY A 74 -22.69 -3.01 -2.52
C GLY A 74 -22.09 -4.19 -3.30
N ALA A 75 -20.77 -4.25 -3.47
CA ALA A 75 -20.13 -5.30 -4.26
C ALA A 75 -20.23 -6.65 -3.52
N PRO A 76 -20.65 -7.73 -4.19
CA PRO A 76 -20.71 -9.05 -3.58
C PRO A 76 -19.30 -9.56 -3.25
N ARG A 77 -19.19 -10.31 -2.16
CA ARG A 77 -18.00 -11.02 -1.72
C ARG A 77 -18.25 -12.52 -1.81
N GLU A 78 -18.31 -13.03 -3.04
CA GLU A 78 -18.74 -14.40 -3.38
C GLU A 78 -17.90 -15.50 -2.71
N GLU A 79 -16.65 -15.22 -2.34
CA GLU A 79 -15.75 -16.17 -1.66
C GLU A 79 -15.94 -16.23 -0.12
N LEU A 80 -16.74 -15.32 0.45
CA LEU A 80 -17.02 -15.20 1.88
C LEU A 80 -18.47 -15.63 2.15
N SER A 81 -18.68 -16.91 2.50
CA SER A 81 -19.95 -17.34 3.11
C SER A 81 -20.02 -16.85 4.55
N VAL A 82 -21.23 -16.66 5.09
CA VAL A 82 -21.47 -16.13 6.47
C VAL A 82 -20.71 -16.92 7.55
N ASN A 83 -20.48 -18.22 7.33
CA ASN A 83 -19.72 -19.09 8.23
C ASN A 83 -18.19 -18.85 8.22
N ARG A 84 -17.69 -18.08 7.24
CA ARG A 84 -16.26 -17.79 7.06
C ARG A 84 -15.84 -16.40 7.51
N ILE A 85 -16.78 -15.51 7.82
CA ILE A 85 -16.43 -14.15 8.28
C ILE A 85 -15.68 -14.24 9.61
N GLY A 86 -16.12 -15.08 10.56
CA GLY A 86 -15.35 -15.35 11.79
C GLY A 86 -14.00 -16.04 11.53
N GLU A 87 -13.97 -17.09 10.69
CA GLU A 87 -12.76 -17.88 10.42
C GLU A 87 -11.68 -17.13 9.63
N VAL A 88 -12.05 -16.32 8.64
CA VAL A 88 -11.13 -15.47 7.87
C VAL A 88 -10.52 -14.41 8.76
N THR A 89 -11.30 -13.94 9.73
CA THR A 89 -10.88 -12.97 10.73
C THR A 89 -9.89 -13.58 11.72
N ASP A 90 -10.07 -14.84 12.11
CA ASP A 90 -9.11 -15.59 12.93
C ASP A 90 -7.79 -15.85 12.18
N GLN A 91 -7.88 -16.18 10.88
CA GLN A 91 -6.71 -16.39 10.02
C GLN A 91 -5.93 -15.10 9.74
N ILE A 92 -6.62 -13.99 9.45
CA ILE A 92 -6.01 -12.66 9.25
C ILE A 92 -5.48 -12.11 10.58
N GLY A 93 -6.21 -12.30 11.69
CA GLY A 93 -5.77 -11.92 13.03
C GLY A 93 -4.52 -12.67 13.48
N ALA A 94 -4.38 -13.95 13.16
CA ALA A 94 -3.15 -14.72 13.41
C ALA A 94 -1.97 -14.28 12.52
N LEU A 95 -2.25 -13.88 11.26
CA LEU A 95 -1.27 -13.31 10.34
C LEU A 95 -0.86 -11.87 10.73
N ALA A 96 -1.76 -11.08 11.30
CA ALA A 96 -1.51 -9.71 11.77
C ALA A 96 -0.81 -9.69 13.14
N ALA A 97 -1.21 -10.56 14.08
CA ALA A 97 -0.59 -10.67 15.41
C ALA A 97 0.89 -11.12 15.34
N THR A 98 1.30 -11.81 14.27
CA THR A 98 2.70 -12.16 14.02
C THR A 98 3.46 -11.05 13.27
N ALA A 99 2.77 -10.08 12.67
CA ALA A 99 3.35 -9.02 11.85
C ALA A 99 3.46 -7.65 12.55
N ASP A 100 2.68 -7.38 13.61
CA ASP A 100 2.39 -5.98 14.02
C ASP A 100 2.90 -5.51 15.41
N VAL A 101 3.81 -6.22 16.07
CA VAL A 101 4.38 -5.77 17.36
C VAL A 101 5.41 -4.63 17.22
N TYR A 102 5.74 -4.17 16.00
CA TYR A 102 6.81 -3.18 15.79
C TYR A 102 6.42 -1.92 14.99
N SER A 103 5.13 -1.65 14.78
CA SER A 103 4.68 -0.57 13.87
C SER A 103 4.66 0.85 14.43
N LEU A 104 4.98 1.04 15.71
CA LEU A 104 4.79 2.33 16.39
C LEU A 104 6.05 3.21 16.54
N GLN A 105 7.20 2.86 15.94
CA GLN A 105 8.43 3.66 16.13
C GLN A 105 8.54 4.93 15.27
N ASN A 106 7.64 5.20 14.31
CA ASN A 106 7.68 6.45 13.54
C ASN A 106 6.84 7.58 14.19
N ARG A 107 6.89 7.68 15.52
CA ARG A 107 6.40 8.86 16.24
C ARG A 107 7.45 9.98 16.21
N SER A 108 7.46 10.76 15.12
CA SER A 108 7.99 12.12 15.14
C SER A 108 7.17 13.01 14.21
N ARG A 109 6.16 13.71 14.75
CA ARG A 109 5.74 14.97 14.13
C ARG A 109 6.83 16.01 14.39
N VAL A 110 6.94 16.94 13.44
CA VAL A 110 7.52 18.30 13.50
C VAL A 110 8.88 18.46 12.82
N GLY A 111 8.85 19.06 11.60
CA GLY A 111 9.90 19.83 10.91
C GLY A 111 11.25 19.13 10.70
N ILE A 112 11.76 18.95 9.50
CA ILE A 112 12.12 19.99 8.53
C ILE A 112 12.16 19.31 7.16
N THR A 113 11.57 19.94 6.14
CA THR A 113 11.50 19.49 4.74
C THR A 113 12.88 19.52 4.09
N ALA A 114 13.80 18.67 4.52
CA ALA A 114 15.11 18.55 3.89
C ALA A 114 15.01 17.67 2.64
N VAL A 115 15.77 18.01 1.59
CA VAL A 115 15.96 17.10 0.45
C VAL A 115 16.49 15.76 1.01
N PRO A 116 15.89 14.60 0.66
CA PRO A 116 16.31 13.31 1.19
C PRO A 116 17.80 13.06 0.88
N PRO A 117 18.64 12.80 1.88
CA PRO A 117 20.07 12.61 1.65
C PRO A 117 20.33 11.26 0.97
N PRO A 118 21.41 11.15 0.16
CA PRO A 118 21.89 9.85 -0.30
C PRO A 118 22.19 8.94 0.89
N VAL A 119 21.90 7.64 0.75
CA VAL A 119 22.09 6.68 1.83
C VAL A 119 23.56 6.47 2.22
N GLY A 120 24.49 6.60 1.27
CA GLY A 120 25.93 6.41 1.52
C GLY A 120 26.23 5.10 2.26
N THR A 121 26.98 5.19 3.36
CA THR A 121 27.32 4.09 4.26
C THR A 121 26.30 3.88 5.39
N ASN A 122 25.26 4.70 5.47
CA ASN A 122 24.19 4.61 6.47
C ASN A 122 23.17 3.54 6.10
N VAL A 123 23.59 2.28 6.13
CA VAL A 123 22.79 1.11 5.77
C VAL A 123 22.78 0.14 6.94
N GLN A 124 21.60 -0.20 7.44
CA GLN A 124 21.40 -1.33 8.34
C GLN A 124 21.19 -2.60 7.53
N PHE A 125 20.23 -2.59 6.60
CA PHE A 125 20.02 -3.68 5.67
C PHE A 125 19.33 -3.23 4.39
N ARG A 126 19.41 -4.06 3.36
CA ARG A 126 18.61 -3.97 2.13
C ARG A 126 17.98 -5.33 1.85
N ILE A 127 16.84 -5.33 1.18
CA ILE A 127 16.22 -6.58 0.74
C ILE A 127 17.15 -7.33 -0.24
N PRO A 128 17.02 -8.67 -0.37
CA PRO A 128 17.74 -9.42 -1.38
C PRO A 128 17.51 -8.87 -2.78
N SER A 129 18.53 -8.92 -3.63
CA SER A 129 18.45 -8.46 -5.03
C SER A 129 17.98 -7.00 -5.18
N TYR A 130 18.25 -6.12 -4.20
CA TYR A 130 17.89 -4.70 -4.26
C TYR A 130 18.44 -3.97 -5.50
N GLY A 131 19.48 -4.51 -6.16
CA GLY A 131 19.97 -4.04 -7.46
C GLY A 131 18.88 -4.01 -8.55
N TYR A 132 17.86 -4.87 -8.44
CA TYR A 132 16.68 -4.82 -9.32
C TYR A 132 15.71 -3.67 -9.00
N ILE A 133 15.93 -2.95 -7.91
CA ILE A 133 15.24 -1.69 -7.62
C ILE A 133 16.15 -0.54 -8.04
N THR A 134 17.38 -0.50 -7.56
CA THR A 134 18.27 0.64 -7.79
C THR A 134 18.75 0.78 -9.23
N GLY A 135 18.90 -0.33 -9.97
CA GLY A 135 19.27 -0.34 -11.38
C GLY A 135 18.06 -0.30 -12.33
N CYS A 136 16.87 0.08 -11.84
CA CYS A 136 15.65 0.10 -12.65
C CYS A 136 15.71 1.28 -13.62
N THR A 137 15.34 1.06 -14.88
CA THR A 137 15.02 2.19 -15.76
C THR A 137 13.83 2.92 -15.16
N VAL A 138 14.00 4.21 -14.88
CA VAL A 138 12.93 5.06 -14.32
C VAL A 138 12.18 5.67 -15.49
N LEU A 139 10.89 5.36 -15.60
CA LEU A 139 10.01 5.98 -16.58
C LEU A 139 9.80 7.46 -16.26
N HIS A 140 9.42 8.25 -17.28
CA HIS A 140 9.19 9.68 -17.10
C HIS A 140 8.18 9.93 -15.98
N ASN A 141 8.58 10.80 -15.04
CA ASN A 141 7.82 11.08 -13.85
C ASN A 141 8.07 12.53 -13.44
N THR A 142 7.06 13.37 -13.61
CA THR A 142 7.05 14.74 -13.08
C THR A 142 5.96 14.88 -12.03
N ALA A 143 6.14 15.82 -11.10
CA ALA A 143 5.11 16.11 -10.09
C ALA A 143 3.77 16.52 -10.72
N ALA A 144 3.80 17.19 -11.89
CA ALA A 144 2.61 17.67 -12.58
C ALA A 144 1.77 16.55 -13.21
N GLU A 145 2.37 15.42 -13.58
CA GLU A 145 1.67 14.29 -14.23
C GLU A 145 0.89 13.41 -13.24
N GLY A 146 1.17 13.53 -11.93
CA GLY A 146 0.45 12.78 -10.89
C GLY A 146 0.61 11.26 -10.95
N ARG A 147 1.60 10.74 -11.69
CA ARG A 147 1.77 9.29 -11.98
C ARG A 147 2.80 8.57 -11.11
N CYS A 148 3.34 9.21 -10.08
CA CYS A 148 4.44 8.69 -9.27
C CYS A 148 4.16 7.30 -8.68
N GLY A 149 2.91 7.01 -8.27
CA GLY A 149 2.50 5.69 -7.81
C GLY A 149 2.55 4.61 -8.90
N TRP A 150 2.16 4.96 -10.13
CA TRP A 150 2.27 4.05 -11.27
C TRP A 150 3.72 3.79 -11.65
N VAL A 151 4.60 4.79 -11.53
CA VAL A 151 6.04 4.61 -11.75
C VAL A 151 6.64 3.73 -10.64
N ALA A 152 6.28 3.94 -9.37
CA ALA A 152 6.67 3.07 -8.26
C ALA A 152 6.23 1.61 -8.49
N ALA A 153 5.02 1.42 -9.00
CA ALA A 153 4.48 0.12 -9.37
C ALA A 153 5.37 -0.61 -10.38
N THR A 154 5.87 0.09 -11.41
CA THR A 154 6.74 -0.53 -12.41
C THR A 154 8.07 -1.02 -11.81
N ILE A 155 8.63 -0.29 -10.84
CA ILE A 155 9.87 -0.65 -10.15
C ILE A 155 9.67 -1.92 -9.31
N VAL A 156 8.56 -2.01 -8.58
CA VAL A 156 8.20 -3.21 -7.80
C VAL A 156 7.93 -4.41 -8.73
N MET A 157 7.24 -4.19 -9.85
CA MET A 157 7.01 -5.22 -10.86
C MET A 157 8.31 -5.71 -11.51
N ARG A 158 9.26 -4.80 -11.79
CA ARG A 158 10.60 -5.17 -12.27
C ARG A 158 11.33 -6.04 -11.26
N TYR A 159 11.30 -5.67 -9.99
CA TYR A 159 11.94 -6.44 -8.92
C TYR A 159 11.49 -7.91 -8.95
N TRP A 160 10.18 -8.13 -8.98
CA TRP A 160 9.62 -9.49 -9.02
C TRP A 160 9.82 -10.19 -10.35
N HIS A 161 9.76 -9.47 -11.48
CA HIS A 161 10.04 -10.01 -12.81
C HIS A 161 11.47 -10.58 -12.87
N ALA A 162 12.44 -9.81 -12.40
CA ALA A 162 13.84 -10.20 -12.39
C ALA A 162 14.14 -11.31 -11.38
N ARG A 163 13.51 -11.27 -10.19
CA ARG A 163 13.79 -12.24 -9.10
C ARG A 163 13.12 -13.60 -9.31
N SER A 164 11.95 -13.65 -9.95
CA SER A 164 11.17 -14.88 -10.10
C SER A 164 11.28 -15.54 -11.47
N GLY A 165 11.72 -14.80 -12.49
CA GLY A 165 11.65 -15.24 -13.89
C GLY A 165 10.23 -15.28 -14.48
N LYS A 166 9.18 -14.97 -13.68
CA LYS A 166 7.81 -14.85 -14.17
C LYS A 166 7.66 -13.60 -15.05
N VAL A 167 6.91 -13.71 -16.14
CA VAL A 167 6.71 -12.60 -17.07
C VAL A 167 5.68 -11.63 -16.50
N LEU A 168 6.15 -10.56 -15.86
CA LEU A 168 5.30 -9.46 -15.37
C LEU A 168 5.39 -8.22 -16.26
N ILE A 169 6.52 -8.05 -16.94
CA ILE A 169 6.74 -6.96 -17.89
C ILE A 169 6.58 -7.53 -19.31
N PRO A 170 5.64 -7.01 -20.12
CA PRO A 170 5.48 -7.45 -21.49
C PRO A 170 6.75 -7.18 -22.32
N ALA A 171 7.03 -8.03 -23.30
CA ALA A 171 8.24 -7.94 -24.13
C ALA A 171 8.44 -6.56 -24.79
N ALA A 172 7.35 -5.90 -25.20
CA ALA A 172 7.39 -4.55 -25.79
C ALA A 172 7.94 -3.48 -24.83
N HIS A 173 7.82 -3.69 -23.52
CA HIS A 173 8.18 -2.75 -22.47
C HIS A 173 9.39 -3.19 -21.62
N ARG A 174 10.17 -4.16 -22.10
CA ARG A 174 11.40 -4.60 -21.42
C ARG A 174 12.58 -4.83 -22.35
N THR A 175 13.77 -4.71 -21.77
CA THR A 175 15.04 -5.20 -22.32
C THR A 175 15.65 -6.14 -21.28
N GLY A 176 15.71 -7.43 -21.60
CA GLY A 176 16.02 -8.46 -20.60
C GLY A 176 14.98 -8.45 -19.48
N THR A 177 15.43 -8.24 -18.24
CA THR A 177 14.57 -8.12 -17.04
C THR A 177 14.32 -6.67 -16.62
N ASN A 178 14.83 -5.68 -17.36
CA ASN A 178 14.67 -4.26 -17.04
C ASN A 178 13.57 -3.61 -17.88
N ILE A 179 12.98 -2.53 -17.37
CA ILE A 179 11.98 -1.73 -18.07
C ILE A 179 12.65 -1.03 -19.26
N LYS A 180 11.96 -1.00 -20.40
CA LYS A 180 12.33 -0.26 -21.59
C LYS A 180 11.44 0.98 -21.70
N ALA A 181 12.04 2.16 -21.83
CA ALA A 181 11.32 3.35 -22.22
C ALA A 181 10.88 3.22 -23.69
N VAL A 182 9.62 3.56 -23.96
CA VAL A 182 9.01 3.49 -25.29
C VAL A 182 8.37 4.84 -25.63
N SER A 183 8.17 5.11 -26.91
CA SER A 183 7.31 6.21 -27.34
C SER A 183 5.83 5.86 -27.11
N GLY A 184 5.04 6.84 -26.66
CA GLY A 184 3.61 6.63 -26.38
C GLY A 184 3.35 6.03 -24.99
N ALA A 185 2.29 5.22 -24.88
CA ALA A 185 1.88 4.61 -23.62
C ALA A 185 2.96 3.64 -23.10
N ASP A 186 3.47 3.91 -21.90
CA ASP A 186 4.55 3.11 -21.31
C ASP A 186 4.02 2.02 -20.37
N PHE A 187 4.92 1.35 -19.65
CA PHE A 187 4.53 0.27 -18.76
C PHE A 187 3.69 0.74 -17.55
N ALA A 188 3.89 1.95 -17.05
CA ALA A 188 3.04 2.50 -15.99
C ALA A 188 1.61 2.75 -16.52
N ASP A 189 1.45 3.16 -17.78
CA ASP A 189 0.13 3.29 -18.41
C ASP A 189 -0.57 1.94 -18.59
N LEU A 190 0.18 0.88 -18.88
CA LEU A 190 -0.36 -0.48 -18.94
C LEU A 190 -0.85 -0.97 -17.58
N ILE A 191 -0.09 -0.75 -16.51
CA ILE A 191 -0.52 -1.11 -15.14
C ILE A 191 -1.77 -0.33 -14.77
N ARG A 192 -1.80 0.98 -15.07
CA ARG A 192 -2.96 1.84 -14.86
C ARG A 192 -4.18 1.33 -15.63
N ASN A 193 -4.00 0.89 -16.87
CA ASN A 193 -5.05 0.31 -17.74
C ASN A 193 -6.29 1.21 -17.85
N GLY A 194 -6.09 2.49 -18.19
CA GLY A 194 -7.19 3.45 -18.36
C GLY A 194 -7.82 3.95 -17.07
N ARG A 195 -7.38 3.48 -15.89
CA ARG A 195 -7.78 4.05 -14.59
C ARG A 195 -7.35 5.52 -14.47
N SER A 196 -7.93 6.19 -13.48
CA SER A 196 -7.58 7.56 -13.09
C SER A 196 -6.07 7.75 -12.99
N MET A 197 -5.60 8.96 -13.32
CA MET A 197 -4.21 9.37 -13.09
C MET A 197 -3.88 9.46 -11.61
N ALA A 198 -4.88 9.54 -10.72
CA ALA A 198 -4.69 9.46 -9.29
C ALA A 198 -3.94 8.17 -8.91
N SER A 199 -2.69 8.33 -8.43
CA SER A 199 -1.75 7.23 -8.19
C SER A 199 -1.43 7.06 -6.71
N TRP A 200 -2.47 6.99 -5.88
CA TRP A 200 -2.36 6.68 -4.44
C TRP A 200 -2.58 5.19 -4.17
N GLY A 201 -2.47 4.77 -2.91
CA GLY A 201 -2.36 3.36 -2.50
C GLY A 201 -3.34 2.38 -3.16
N LEU A 202 -4.65 2.63 -3.07
CA LEU A 202 -5.67 1.71 -3.59
C LEU A 202 -5.62 1.56 -5.13
N PRO A 203 -5.71 2.64 -5.93
CA PRO A 203 -5.60 2.52 -7.39
C PRO A 203 -4.35 1.77 -7.83
N VAL A 204 -3.22 2.02 -7.17
CA VAL A 204 -1.95 1.35 -7.48
C VAL A 204 -2.00 -0.14 -7.15
N ALA A 205 -2.54 -0.52 -5.99
CA ALA A 205 -2.71 -1.94 -5.63
C ALA A 205 -3.59 -2.66 -6.65
N ASP A 206 -4.75 -2.09 -6.99
CA ASP A 206 -5.67 -2.65 -7.97
C ASP A 206 -5.05 -2.79 -9.35
N GLY A 207 -4.33 -1.76 -9.81
CA GLY A 207 -3.70 -1.77 -11.13
C GLY A 207 -2.59 -2.82 -11.23
N ILE A 208 -1.71 -2.91 -10.23
CA ILE A 208 -0.64 -3.92 -10.20
C ILE A 208 -1.23 -5.33 -10.14
N GLY A 209 -2.18 -5.56 -9.22
CA GLY A 209 -2.85 -6.85 -9.07
C GLY A 209 -3.55 -7.28 -10.34
N TYR A 210 -4.36 -6.38 -10.93
CA TYR A 210 -5.03 -6.63 -12.21
C TYR A 210 -4.05 -6.93 -13.35
N HIS A 211 -2.96 -6.16 -13.47
CA HIS A 211 -1.98 -6.40 -14.52
C HIS A 211 -1.32 -7.78 -14.35
N ALA A 212 -0.83 -8.10 -13.15
CA ALA A 212 -0.18 -9.38 -12.90
C ALA A 212 -1.14 -10.57 -13.08
N LEU A 213 -2.30 -10.54 -12.42
CA LEU A 213 -3.25 -11.66 -12.43
C LEU A 213 -4.00 -11.77 -13.75
N THR A 214 -4.57 -10.67 -14.25
CA THR A 214 -5.49 -10.70 -15.39
C THR A 214 -4.77 -10.60 -16.73
N ARG A 215 -3.78 -9.69 -16.86
CA ARG A 215 -3.07 -9.46 -18.13
C ARG A 215 -1.91 -10.42 -18.34
N GLN A 216 -1.13 -10.71 -17.30
CA GLN A 216 0.05 -11.57 -17.38
C GLN A 216 -0.18 -13.00 -16.93
N LYS A 217 -1.35 -13.31 -16.34
CA LYS A 217 -1.70 -14.65 -15.83
C LYS A 217 -0.70 -15.16 -14.79
N VAL A 218 -0.18 -14.25 -13.97
CA VAL A 218 0.74 -14.58 -12.86
C VAL A 218 0.00 -14.47 -11.54
N ALA A 219 -0.05 -15.58 -10.80
CA ALA A 219 -0.62 -15.62 -9.46
C ALA A 219 0.11 -14.63 -8.54
N SER A 220 -0.63 -13.72 -7.94
CA SER A 220 -0.09 -12.62 -7.16
C SER A 220 -1.11 -12.10 -6.17
N GLN A 221 -0.62 -11.29 -5.23
CA GLN A 221 -1.44 -10.56 -4.28
C GLN A 221 -0.95 -9.12 -4.22
N ALA A 222 -1.90 -8.19 -4.31
CA ALA A 222 -1.68 -6.76 -4.14
C ALA A 222 -2.69 -6.23 -3.13
N TRP A 223 -2.25 -5.36 -2.23
CA TRP A 223 -3.11 -4.70 -1.26
C TRP A 223 -2.47 -3.39 -0.83
N TYR A 224 -3.25 -2.53 -0.18
CA TYR A 224 -2.75 -1.29 0.38
C TYR A 224 -3.16 -1.18 1.85
N ASN A 225 -2.37 -0.45 2.64
CA ASN A 225 -2.74 -0.09 3.99
C ASN A 225 -2.85 1.42 4.09
N TRP A 226 -3.92 1.90 4.72
CA TRP A 226 -4.07 3.29 5.13
C TRP A 226 -3.58 3.44 6.57
N ALA A 227 -2.85 4.52 6.86
CA ALA A 227 -2.32 4.89 8.18
C ALA A 227 -1.38 3.87 8.89
N SER A 228 -1.34 2.60 8.49
CA SER A 228 -0.33 1.63 8.89
C SER A 228 0.88 1.74 7.96
N THR A 229 1.91 2.45 8.42
CA THR A 229 3.07 2.83 7.59
C THR A 229 4.33 2.02 7.87
N ASN A 230 4.27 1.10 8.84
CA ASN A 230 5.39 0.22 9.12
C ASN A 230 5.47 -0.89 8.06
N VAL A 231 6.63 -0.95 7.42
CA VAL A 231 6.91 -1.93 6.36
C VAL A 231 8.02 -2.89 6.75
N ASN A 232 8.47 -2.87 8.01
CA ASN A 232 9.61 -3.67 8.48
C ASN A 232 9.41 -5.17 8.24
N SER A 233 8.23 -5.72 8.52
CA SER A 233 7.94 -7.14 8.30
C SER A 233 8.07 -7.53 6.83
N ALA A 234 7.56 -6.69 5.91
CA ALA A 234 7.71 -6.90 4.48
C ALA A 234 9.17 -6.79 4.03
N LEU A 235 9.89 -5.76 4.49
CA LEU A 235 11.30 -5.55 4.15
C LEU A 235 12.19 -6.69 4.69
N ASN A 236 11.98 -7.14 5.92
CA ASN A 236 12.70 -8.28 6.52
C ASN A 236 12.42 -9.58 5.78
N ALA A 237 11.20 -9.74 5.24
CA ALA A 237 10.86 -10.85 4.34
C ALA A 237 11.36 -10.66 2.90
N GLY A 238 12.17 -9.63 2.64
CA GLY A 238 12.76 -9.37 1.34
C GLY A 238 11.77 -8.87 0.29
N ARG A 239 10.69 -8.20 0.70
CA ARG A 239 9.66 -7.66 -0.20
C ARG A 239 9.70 -6.13 -0.21
N PRO A 240 9.85 -5.49 -1.39
CA PRO A 240 9.75 -4.03 -1.48
C PRO A 240 8.32 -3.56 -1.26
N VAL A 241 8.17 -2.32 -0.82
CA VAL A 241 6.86 -1.71 -0.53
C VAL A 241 6.80 -0.30 -1.11
N ILE A 242 5.68 0.07 -1.71
CA ILE A 242 5.44 1.44 -2.17
C ILE A 242 4.91 2.25 -1.00
N LEU A 243 5.49 3.40 -0.70
CA LEU A 243 5.05 4.34 0.33
C LEU A 243 4.49 5.59 -0.33
N PHE A 244 3.37 6.09 0.17
CA PHE A 244 2.72 7.31 -0.31
C PHE A 244 2.57 8.31 0.82
N GLY A 245 2.68 9.60 0.50
CA GLY A 245 2.35 10.63 1.47
C GLY A 245 2.81 12.01 1.04
N SER A 246 2.88 12.92 2.02
CA SER A 246 3.47 14.25 1.86
C SER A 246 4.96 14.13 2.16
N LEU A 247 5.76 13.91 1.12
CA LEU A 247 7.18 13.59 1.23
C LEU A 247 8.02 14.79 0.78
N PRO A 248 9.26 14.94 1.26
CA PRO A 248 10.13 16.03 0.82
C PRO A 248 10.33 16.04 -0.70
N ASP A 249 10.40 17.22 -1.30
CA ASP A 249 10.80 17.33 -2.69
C ASP A 249 12.27 16.88 -2.84
N ALA A 250 12.56 16.01 -3.81
CA ALA A 250 13.90 15.45 -3.98
C ALA A 250 14.93 16.46 -4.53
N TYR A 251 14.47 17.65 -4.90
CA TYR A 251 15.26 18.70 -5.55
C TYR A 251 15.17 20.05 -4.83
N VAL A 252 14.07 20.31 -4.10
CA VAL A 252 13.82 21.61 -3.48
C VAL A 252 13.76 21.48 -1.96
N ASN A 253 14.74 22.08 -1.28
CA ASN A 253 14.76 22.17 0.17
C ASN A 253 13.57 23.00 0.68
N GLY A 254 13.00 22.61 1.81
CA GLY A 254 11.84 23.25 2.42
C GLY A 254 10.48 22.85 1.83
N LYS A 255 10.44 22.12 0.71
CA LYS A 255 9.19 21.78 0.02
C LYS A 255 8.75 20.34 0.28
N SER A 256 7.45 20.15 0.54
CA SER A 256 6.81 18.84 0.59
C SER A 256 5.86 18.67 -0.60
N ILE A 257 5.80 17.47 -1.14
CA ILE A 257 4.95 17.12 -2.28
C ILE A 257 4.19 15.81 -2.00
N PRO A 258 2.95 15.66 -2.49
CA PRO A 258 2.31 14.36 -2.60
C PRO A 258 3.16 13.47 -3.51
N HIS A 259 3.73 12.39 -2.99
CA HIS A 259 4.64 11.54 -3.77
C HIS A 259 4.61 10.08 -3.34
N ALA A 260 5.04 9.21 -4.27
CA ALA A 260 5.18 7.79 -4.07
C ALA A 260 6.64 7.35 -4.25
N VAL A 261 7.13 6.53 -3.32
CA VAL A 261 8.52 6.01 -3.31
C VAL A 261 8.52 4.51 -3.03
N VAL A 262 9.58 3.80 -3.44
CA VAL A 262 9.71 2.36 -3.18
C VAL A 262 10.72 2.13 -2.06
N ALA A 263 10.26 1.65 -0.91
CA ALA A 263 11.12 1.23 0.19
C ALA A 263 11.70 -0.16 -0.06
N TYR A 264 12.99 -0.31 0.22
CA TYR A 264 13.72 -1.56 -0.02
C TYR A 264 14.83 -1.84 1.02
N GLY A 265 14.84 -1.12 2.13
CA GLY A 265 15.81 -1.34 3.20
C GLY A 265 15.65 -0.34 4.34
N LYS A 266 16.57 -0.41 5.29
CA LYS A 266 16.65 0.47 6.46
C LYS A 266 18.04 1.05 6.63
N SER A 267 18.10 2.33 7.02
CA SER A 267 19.33 2.97 7.50
C SER A 267 19.63 2.53 8.93
N LYS A 268 20.85 2.81 9.42
CA LYS A 268 21.25 2.48 10.82
C LYS A 268 20.38 3.22 11.84
N ASP A 269 19.84 4.37 11.45
CA ASP A 269 18.96 5.20 12.27
C ASP A 269 17.47 4.81 12.16
N GLY A 270 17.16 3.66 11.53
CA GLY A 270 15.80 3.12 11.45
C GLY A 270 14.89 3.71 10.36
N HIS A 271 15.39 4.67 9.57
CA HIS A 271 14.65 5.26 8.46
C HIS A 271 14.61 4.34 7.23
N ASN A 272 13.59 4.51 6.38
CA ASN A 272 13.47 3.73 5.16
C ASN A 272 14.52 4.19 4.13
N ILE A 273 15.23 3.23 3.54
CA ILE A 273 16.00 3.44 2.32
C ILE A 273 15.03 3.27 1.15
N VAL A 274 14.92 4.29 0.31
CA VAL A 274 13.91 4.35 -0.74
C VAL A 274 14.51 4.69 -2.11
N HIS A 275 13.81 4.22 -3.15
CA HIS A 275 13.94 4.73 -4.50
C HIS A 275 12.86 5.77 -4.72
N TYR A 276 13.26 7.01 -5.00
CA TYR A 276 12.37 8.17 -5.02
C TYR A 276 11.58 8.35 -6.32
N THR A 277 11.44 7.27 -7.11
CA THR A 277 10.83 7.27 -8.45
C THR A 277 11.37 8.32 -9.43
N TYR A 278 12.58 8.85 -9.19
CA TYR A 278 13.31 9.74 -10.08
C TYR A 278 14.69 9.17 -10.41
N ALA A 279 15.15 9.43 -11.64
CA ALA A 279 16.52 9.11 -12.04
C ALA A 279 17.52 9.88 -11.16
N GLY A 280 18.55 9.18 -10.69
CA GLY A 280 19.55 9.72 -9.76
C GLY A 280 19.12 9.78 -8.29
N LYS A 281 17.90 9.35 -7.96
CA LYS A 281 17.35 9.32 -6.59
C LYS A 281 16.96 7.91 -6.16
N GLN A 282 17.73 6.91 -6.57
CA GLN A 282 17.40 5.50 -6.34
C GLN A 282 17.81 5.00 -4.95
N ALA A 283 18.67 5.72 -4.23
CA ALA A 283 19.23 5.31 -2.95
C ALA A 283 19.33 6.49 -1.98
N VAL A 284 18.18 6.90 -1.45
CA VAL A 284 18.06 7.99 -0.49
C VAL A 284 17.41 7.52 0.81
N VAL A 285 17.63 8.26 1.89
CA VAL A 285 17.01 8.00 3.19
C VAL A 285 15.76 8.86 3.33
N LEU A 286 14.59 8.23 3.53
CA LEU A 286 13.36 8.94 3.87
C LEU A 286 13.34 9.21 5.39
N ASN A 287 13.97 10.31 5.78
CA ASN A 287 14.14 10.74 7.18
C ASN A 287 13.19 11.89 7.59
N SER A 288 12.31 12.32 6.69
CA SER A 288 11.35 13.40 6.92
C SER A 288 10.11 13.22 6.03
N GLY A 289 9.09 14.04 6.27
CA GLY A 289 7.78 13.92 5.64
C GLY A 289 6.85 12.96 6.38
N VAL A 290 5.62 12.87 5.87
CA VAL A 290 4.56 12.03 6.43
C VAL A 290 4.19 10.99 5.39
N VAL A 291 4.47 9.73 5.69
CA VAL A 291 3.87 8.60 4.97
C VAL A 291 2.44 8.44 5.50
N ALA A 292 1.48 8.32 4.61
CA ALA A 292 0.06 8.18 4.94
C ALA A 292 -0.49 6.81 4.55
N SER A 293 0.07 6.17 3.53
CA SER A 293 -0.33 4.82 3.11
C SER A 293 0.83 4.06 2.48
N ASN A 294 0.64 2.76 2.29
CA ASN A 294 1.55 1.93 1.52
C ASN A 294 0.80 0.95 0.62
N THR A 295 1.49 0.45 -0.41
CA THR A 295 1.01 -0.62 -1.30
C THR A 295 2.03 -1.73 -1.31
N HIS A 296 1.53 -2.94 -1.10
CA HIS A 296 2.27 -4.18 -1.14
C HIS A 296 1.93 -4.96 -2.40
N PHE A 297 2.92 -5.67 -2.92
CA PHE A 297 2.73 -6.62 -4.01
C PHE A 297 3.72 -7.78 -3.87
N MET A 298 3.21 -9.00 -4.02
CA MET A 298 4.02 -10.21 -4.05
C MET A 298 3.43 -11.26 -4.99
N LEU A 299 4.31 -12.16 -5.44
CA LEU A 299 3.92 -13.34 -6.18
C LEU A 299 3.48 -14.46 -5.22
N ARG A 300 2.58 -15.33 -5.69
CA ARG A 300 2.20 -16.57 -5.01
C ARG A 300 2.94 -17.76 -5.61
#